data_AF-A0A839Z5H9-F1
#
_entry.id   AF-A0A839Z5H9-F1
#
_cell.length_a   1.000
_cell.length_b   1.000
_cell.length_c   1.000
_cell.angle_alpha   90.00
_cell.angle_beta   90.00
_cell.angle_gamma   90.00
#
_symmetry.space_group_name_H-M   'P 1'
#
loop_
_entity.id
_entity.type
_entity.pdbx_description
1 polymer ?
#
loop_
_entity_poly.entity_id
_entity_poly.type
_entity_poly.pdbx_seq_one_letter_code
_entity_poly.pdbx_strand_id
1 'polypeptide(L)'
;MNRFFRLKAAILALFLLAGPAPAHEGHKEDMTDAEMAQMEAMANQLGMPSPEEMIHHEGEEMHAPAPPPISAEEALQAAIEKNRATSASDFLGRLHPVAAHFPIALLLVAFLAELALMARPGLGLEPTVRFLVAGGAIGAALAALLGWFAAGWRLSDRSEILAIHRWNGTGIALVALVTAWFALRDAGRTRLRIGLFILAAALIMQGYYGGEMVFGPNHMGIR
;
A
#
# COMPACT_ATOMS: atom_id res chain seq x y z
N MET A 1 -25.68 21.39 29.64
CA MET A 1 -24.68 20.30 29.81
C MET A 1 -25.05 19.17 28.87
N ASN A 2 -24.30 19.03 27.76
CA ASN A 2 -24.79 18.53 26.47
C ASN A 2 -24.84 17.00 26.34
N ARG A 3 -26.05 16.48 26.08
CA ARG A 3 -26.31 15.09 25.65
C ARG A 3 -25.59 14.71 24.34
N PHE A 4 -25.14 15.70 23.56
CA PHE A 4 -24.36 15.52 22.33
C PHE A 4 -22.91 15.04 22.53
N PHE A 5 -22.35 15.12 23.75
CA PHE A 5 -20.96 14.71 24.01
C PHE A 5 -20.82 13.19 24.25
N ARG A 6 -21.90 12.51 24.67
CA ARG A 6 -21.87 11.08 25.00
C ARG A 6 -21.94 10.15 23.78
N LEU A 7 -22.37 10.65 22.61
CA LEU A 7 -22.55 9.83 21.40
C LEU A 7 -21.27 9.67 20.56
N LYS A 8 -20.23 10.49 20.78
CA LYS A 8 -18.96 10.41 20.02
C LYS A 8 -17.93 9.44 20.61
N ALA A 9 -18.18 8.89 21.79
CA ALA A 9 -17.31 7.88 22.41
C ALA A 9 -17.60 6.43 21.94
N ALA A 10 -18.74 6.20 21.27
CA ALA A 10 -19.19 4.84 20.94
C ALA A 10 -18.68 4.30 19.59
N ILE A 11 -18.12 5.13 18.71
CA ILE A 11 -17.62 4.69 17.38
C ILE A 11 -16.12 4.38 17.41
N LEU A 12 -15.38 4.86 18.41
CA LEU A 12 -13.94 4.58 18.57
C LEU A 12 -13.65 3.29 19.37
N ALA A 13 -14.66 2.71 20.01
CA ALA A 13 -14.51 1.53 20.88
C ALA A 13 -14.74 0.19 20.16
N LEU A 14 -15.14 0.17 18.88
CA LEU A 14 -15.41 -1.07 18.15
C LEU A 14 -14.18 -1.68 17.43
N PHE A 15 -13.03 -1.01 17.45
CA PHE A 15 -11.78 -1.52 16.88
C PHE A 15 -10.85 -2.21 17.90
N LEU A 16 -11.21 -2.25 19.18
CA LEU A 16 -10.32 -2.74 20.25
C LEU A 16 -10.71 -4.13 20.83
N LEU A 17 -11.61 -4.87 20.16
CA LEU A 17 -12.09 -6.17 20.64
C LEU A 17 -11.92 -7.34 19.65
N ALA A 18 -11.17 -7.14 18.56
CA ALA A 18 -10.64 -8.27 17.81
C ALA A 18 -9.41 -8.80 18.54
N GLY A 19 -9.62 -9.76 19.45
CA GLY A 19 -8.52 -10.54 20.03
C GLY A 19 -7.81 -11.30 18.91
N PRO A 20 -6.49 -11.54 19.03
CA PRO A 20 -5.77 -12.37 18.06
C PRO A 20 -6.33 -13.78 18.14
N ALA A 21 -6.91 -14.26 17.03
CA ALA A 21 -7.08 -15.70 16.84
C ALA A 21 -5.68 -16.32 16.76
N PRO A 22 -5.45 -17.53 17.32
CA PRO A 22 -4.16 -18.17 17.26
C PRO A 22 -3.90 -18.65 15.82
N ALA A 23 -3.28 -17.78 15.02
CA ALA A 23 -2.64 -18.17 13.78
C ALA A 23 -1.23 -18.66 14.13
N HIS A 24 -0.82 -19.75 13.50
CA HIS A 24 0.38 -20.51 13.78
C HIS A 24 1.65 -19.74 13.31
N GLU A 25 1.99 -18.62 13.97
CA GLU A 25 3.04 -17.66 13.55
C GLU A 25 4.27 -17.60 14.46
N GLY A 26 4.30 -18.33 15.57
CA GLY A 26 5.37 -18.23 16.57
C GLY A 26 6.77 -18.73 16.15
N HIS A 27 6.96 -19.16 14.89
CA HIS A 27 8.25 -19.69 14.42
C HIS A 27 8.98 -18.79 13.40
N LYS A 28 8.31 -17.77 12.83
CA LYS A 28 8.93 -16.81 11.91
C LYS A 28 9.46 -15.55 12.61
N GLU A 29 8.93 -15.21 13.79
CA GLU A 29 9.26 -13.95 14.47
C GLU A 29 10.71 -13.90 15.01
N ASP A 30 11.41 -15.04 15.13
CA ASP A 30 12.78 -15.13 15.68
C ASP A 30 13.85 -15.59 14.66
N MET A 31 13.53 -15.65 13.36
CA MET A 31 14.50 -16.12 12.35
C MET A 31 15.43 -15.00 11.88
N THR A 32 16.72 -15.31 11.70
CA THR A 32 17.68 -14.43 11.04
C THR A 32 17.39 -14.33 9.53
N ASP A 33 17.84 -13.26 8.88
CA ASP A 33 17.69 -13.07 7.42
C ASP A 33 18.24 -14.27 6.62
N ALA A 34 19.32 -14.90 7.12
CA ALA A 34 19.92 -16.07 6.52
C ALA A 34 19.00 -17.29 6.60
N GLU A 35 18.39 -17.53 7.75
CA GLU A 35 17.45 -18.63 7.95
C GLU A 35 16.15 -18.41 7.16
N MET A 36 15.67 -17.16 7.04
CA MET A 36 14.52 -16.83 6.20
C MET A 36 14.81 -17.08 4.72
N ALA A 37 15.97 -16.62 4.23
CA ALA A 37 16.40 -16.85 2.86
C ALA A 37 16.56 -18.35 2.57
N GLN A 38 17.08 -19.11 3.54
CA GLN A 38 17.19 -20.57 3.43
C GLN A 38 15.82 -21.24 3.31
N MET A 39 14.86 -20.83 4.15
CA MET A 39 13.50 -21.36 4.11
C MET A 39 12.82 -21.07 2.75
N GLU A 40 12.92 -19.84 2.24
CA GLU A 40 12.37 -19.48 0.93
C GLU A 40 13.04 -20.25 -0.21
N ALA A 41 14.36 -20.43 -0.16
CA ALA A 41 15.10 -21.17 -1.17
C ALA A 41 14.78 -22.67 -1.15
N MET A 42 14.61 -23.26 0.04
CA MET A 42 14.15 -24.64 0.20
C MET A 42 12.71 -24.81 -0.30
N ALA A 43 11.80 -23.89 0.01
CA ALA A 43 10.42 -23.92 -0.47
C ALA A 43 10.37 -23.89 -2.01
N ASN A 44 11.14 -22.99 -2.64
CA ASN A 44 11.25 -22.90 -4.10
C ASN A 44 11.87 -24.18 -4.72
N GLN A 45 12.87 -24.82 -4.08
CA GLN A 45 13.48 -26.05 -4.58
C GLN A 45 12.56 -27.26 -4.53
N LEU A 46 11.70 -27.34 -3.51
CA LEU A 46 10.77 -28.45 -3.31
C LEU A 46 9.47 -28.29 -4.12
N GLY A 47 9.32 -27.19 -4.86
CA GLY A 47 8.04 -26.84 -5.48
C GLY A 47 6.92 -26.69 -4.45
N MET A 48 7.28 -26.39 -3.19
CA MET A 48 6.32 -26.19 -2.12
C MET A 48 5.53 -24.92 -2.44
N PRO A 49 4.20 -24.98 -2.45
CA PRO A 49 3.37 -23.80 -2.61
C PRO A 49 3.75 -22.74 -1.58
N SER A 50 3.58 -21.46 -1.93
CA SER A 50 3.78 -20.38 -0.96
C SER A 50 2.90 -20.63 0.29
N PRO A 51 3.18 -20.02 1.45
CA PRO A 51 2.30 -20.16 2.62
C PRO A 51 0.81 -19.87 2.36
N GLU A 52 0.50 -19.11 1.30
CA GLU A 52 -0.86 -18.81 0.84
C GLU A 52 -1.49 -19.96 0.02
N GLU A 53 -0.69 -20.76 -0.66
CA GLU A 53 -1.15 -21.83 -1.56
C GLU A 53 -1.29 -23.20 -0.85
N MET A 54 -0.76 -23.36 0.37
CA MET A 54 -0.84 -24.60 1.15
C MET A 54 -2.22 -24.94 1.75
N ILE A 55 -3.27 -24.14 1.50
CA ILE A 55 -4.64 -24.38 2.01
C ILE A 55 -5.41 -25.40 1.15
N HIS A 56 -4.95 -25.70 -0.06
CA HIS A 56 -5.59 -26.66 -0.94
C HIS A 56 -4.52 -27.45 -1.69
N HIS A 57 -4.19 -28.66 -1.24
CA HIS A 57 -3.87 -29.82 -2.10
C HIS A 57 -3.44 -31.02 -1.22
N GLU A 58 -4.32 -32.00 -1.09
CA GLU A 58 -3.95 -33.37 -0.66
C GLU A 58 -3.47 -34.15 -1.90
N GLY A 59 -2.27 -34.72 -1.81
CA GLY A 59 -1.85 -35.88 -2.58
C GLY A 59 -1.03 -35.63 -3.84
N GLU A 60 0.29 -35.84 -3.74
CA GLU A 60 1.06 -36.83 -4.53
C GLU A 60 2.54 -36.76 -4.11
N GLU A 61 3.01 -37.77 -3.37
CA GLU A 61 4.43 -37.93 -3.03
C GLU A 61 5.19 -38.49 -4.23
N MET A 62 6.04 -37.67 -4.87
CA MET A 62 7.13 -38.15 -5.71
C MET A 62 8.46 -37.98 -4.97
N HIS A 63 9.02 -39.11 -4.55
CA HIS A 63 10.27 -39.23 -3.83
C HIS A 63 11.47 -39.02 -4.79
N ALA A 64 11.75 -37.75 -5.12
CA ALA A 64 13.05 -37.35 -5.65
C ALA A 64 14.00 -37.10 -4.46
N PRO A 65 15.29 -37.53 -4.52
CA PRO A 65 16.24 -37.20 -3.47
C PRO A 65 16.36 -35.66 -3.38
N ALA A 66 16.14 -35.13 -2.17
CA ALA A 66 16.24 -33.70 -1.93
C ALA A 66 17.63 -33.20 -2.40
N PRO A 67 17.70 -32.10 -3.17
CA PRO A 67 18.98 -31.46 -3.46
C PRO A 67 19.70 -31.13 -2.15
N PRO A 68 21.05 -31.13 -2.12
CA PRO A 68 21.79 -30.84 -0.90
C PRO A 68 21.35 -29.47 -0.34
N PRO A 69 21.12 -29.36 0.97
CA PRO A 69 20.65 -28.12 1.57
C PRO A 69 21.70 -27.02 1.32
N ILE A 70 21.31 -25.99 0.59
CA ILE A 70 22.04 -24.71 0.53
C ILE A 70 22.18 -24.19 1.97
N SER A 71 23.37 -23.73 2.34
CA SER A 71 23.56 -23.14 3.67
C SER A 71 22.74 -21.85 3.80
N ALA A 72 22.45 -21.44 5.04
CA ALA A 72 21.72 -20.21 5.30
C ALA A 72 22.44 -18.98 4.71
N GLU A 73 23.77 -18.97 4.81
CA GLU A 73 24.62 -17.93 4.24
C GLU A 73 24.59 -17.94 2.71
N GLU A 74 24.66 -19.11 2.07
CA GLU A 74 24.58 -19.22 0.61
C GLU A 74 23.22 -18.75 0.08
N ALA A 75 22.13 -19.12 0.77
CA ALA A 75 20.79 -18.68 0.44
C ALA A 75 20.64 -17.15 0.60
N LEU A 76 21.19 -16.57 1.67
CA LEU A 76 21.22 -15.13 1.86
C LEU A 76 21.99 -14.41 0.76
N GLN A 77 23.18 -14.89 0.40
CA GLN A 77 23.97 -14.28 -0.67
C GLN A 77 23.23 -14.37 -2.00
N ALA A 78 22.60 -15.50 -2.31
CA ALA A 78 21.79 -15.65 -3.51
C ALA A 78 20.59 -14.68 -3.53
N ALA A 79 19.92 -14.48 -2.40
CA ALA A 79 18.82 -13.51 -2.27
C ALA A 79 19.30 -12.06 -2.44
N ILE A 80 20.47 -11.71 -1.89
CA ILE A 80 21.09 -10.39 -2.07
C ILE A 80 21.42 -10.16 -3.55
N GLU A 81 22.11 -11.10 -4.19
CA GLU A 81 22.46 -11.01 -5.62
C GLU A 81 21.21 -10.88 -6.50
N LYS A 82 20.16 -11.68 -6.24
CA LYS A 82 18.88 -11.60 -6.94
C LYS A 82 18.20 -10.24 -6.78
N ASN A 83 18.32 -9.61 -5.62
CA ASN A 83 17.69 -8.32 -5.31
C ASN A 83 18.53 -7.10 -5.72
N ARG A 84 19.73 -7.27 -6.27
CA ARG A 84 20.54 -6.14 -6.73
C ARG A 84 19.86 -5.38 -7.86
N ALA A 85 19.91 -4.06 -7.77
CA ALA A 85 19.41 -3.20 -8.84
C ALA A 85 20.24 -3.43 -10.11
N THR A 86 19.57 -3.74 -11.22
CA THR A 86 20.24 -4.07 -12.49
C THR A 86 20.37 -2.88 -13.43
N SER A 87 19.61 -1.80 -13.17
CA SER A 87 19.63 -0.58 -13.98
C SER A 87 19.11 0.62 -13.17
N ALA A 88 19.33 1.83 -13.69
CA ALA A 88 18.75 3.04 -13.10
C ALA A 88 17.21 3.00 -13.11
N SER A 89 16.60 2.42 -14.14
CA SER A 89 15.14 2.25 -14.22
C SER A 89 14.61 1.34 -13.11
N ASP A 90 15.27 0.21 -12.88
CA ASP A 90 14.94 -0.73 -11.80
C ASP A 90 15.10 -0.05 -10.43
N PHE A 91 16.22 0.65 -10.22
CA PHE A 91 16.45 1.41 -8.98
C PHE A 91 15.36 2.46 -8.72
N LEU A 92 14.96 3.24 -9.74
CA LEU A 92 13.88 4.22 -9.62
C LEU A 92 12.54 3.55 -9.32
N GLY A 93 12.23 2.41 -9.96
CA GLY A 93 11.04 1.63 -9.67
C GLY A 93 10.98 1.15 -8.21
N ARG A 94 12.11 0.71 -7.66
CA ARG A 94 12.22 0.27 -6.25
C ARG A 94 11.97 1.39 -5.23
N LEU A 95 12.10 2.66 -5.62
CA LEU A 95 11.76 3.80 -4.76
C LEU A 95 10.26 4.09 -4.70
N HIS A 96 9.44 3.50 -5.58
CA HIS A 96 8.00 3.75 -5.63
C HIS A 96 7.28 3.53 -4.29
N PRO A 97 7.44 2.40 -3.58
CA PRO A 97 6.75 2.17 -2.32
C PRO A 97 7.06 3.25 -1.29
N VAL A 98 8.33 3.67 -1.17
CA VAL A 98 8.74 4.76 -0.26
C VAL A 98 8.06 6.07 -0.64
N ALA A 99 8.09 6.43 -1.92
CA ALA A 99 7.50 7.66 -2.40
C ALA A 99 5.97 7.70 -2.27
N ALA A 100 5.29 6.55 -2.29
CA ALA A 100 3.84 6.45 -2.20
C ALA A 100 3.28 6.82 -0.80
N HIS A 101 4.03 6.62 0.28
CA HIS A 101 3.54 6.86 1.65
C HIS A 101 3.23 8.33 1.93
N PHE A 102 4.10 9.24 1.48
CA PHE A 102 3.95 10.68 1.71
C PHE A 102 2.66 11.26 1.13
N PRO A 103 2.34 11.10 -0.17
CA PRO A 103 1.11 11.65 -0.72
C PRO A 103 -0.15 11.04 -0.11
N ILE A 104 -0.14 9.74 0.24
CA ILE A 104 -1.27 9.10 0.92
C ILE A 104 -1.55 9.84 2.24
N ALA A 105 -0.53 10.00 3.09
CA ALA A 105 -0.69 10.67 4.37
C ALA A 105 -1.12 12.13 4.21
N LEU A 106 -0.44 12.90 3.36
CA LEU A 106 -0.71 14.34 3.20
C LEU A 106 -2.11 14.60 2.66
N LEU A 107 -2.57 13.85 1.65
CA LEU A 107 -3.88 14.04 1.04
C LEU A 107 -5.02 13.59 1.96
N LEU A 108 -4.85 12.49 2.71
CA LEU A 108 -5.84 12.07 3.70
C LEU A 108 -5.92 13.05 4.87
N VAL A 109 -4.79 13.55 5.38
CA VAL A 109 -4.80 14.57 6.43
C VAL A 109 -5.39 15.88 5.91
N ALA A 110 -5.14 16.26 4.66
CA ALA A 110 -5.80 17.42 4.04
C ALA A 110 -7.33 17.26 4.01
N PHE A 111 -7.81 16.07 3.64
CA PHE A 111 -9.24 15.76 3.66
C PHE A 111 -9.83 15.86 5.08
N LEU A 112 -9.16 15.29 6.09
CA LEU A 112 -9.61 15.38 7.49
C LEU A 112 -9.60 16.82 8.01
N ALA A 113 -8.58 17.61 7.70
CA ALA A 113 -8.51 19.03 8.04
C ALA A 113 -9.64 19.83 7.36
N GLU A 114 -10.00 19.47 6.12
CA GLU A 114 -11.13 20.07 5.42
C GLU A 114 -12.46 19.75 6.08
N LEU A 115 -12.67 18.50 6.50
CA LEU A 115 -13.86 18.11 7.27
C LEU A 115 -13.94 18.87 8.60
N ALA A 116 -12.81 19.08 9.27
CA ALA A 116 -12.75 19.87 10.50
C ALA A 116 -13.17 21.33 10.26
N LEU A 117 -12.73 21.96 9.16
CA LEU A 117 -13.17 23.30 8.77
C LEU A 117 -14.66 23.35 8.41
N MET A 118 -15.20 22.32 7.77
CA MET A 118 -16.63 22.22 7.49
C MET A 118 -17.45 22.15 8.79
N ALA A 119 -16.97 21.42 9.79
CA ALA A 119 -17.62 21.32 11.09
C ALA A 119 -17.42 22.57 11.96
N ARG A 120 -16.27 23.24 11.84
CA ARG A 120 -15.87 24.41 12.63
C ARG A 120 -15.06 25.39 11.77
N PRO A 121 -15.73 26.32 11.06
CA PRO A 121 -15.05 27.27 10.18
C PRO A 121 -14.02 28.19 10.88
N GLY A 122 -14.15 28.41 12.20
CA GLY A 122 -13.23 29.25 12.96
C GLY A 122 -11.87 28.64 13.31
N LEU A 123 -11.54 27.43 12.83
CA LEU A 123 -10.26 26.76 13.16
C LEU A 123 -9.04 27.34 12.40
N GLY A 124 -9.24 28.10 11.31
CA GLY A 124 -8.15 28.72 10.58
C GLY A 124 -7.18 27.75 9.90
N LEU A 125 -7.63 26.54 9.56
CA LEU A 125 -6.81 25.48 8.93
C LEU A 125 -6.67 25.64 7.41
N GLU A 126 -7.20 26.70 6.79
CA GLU A 126 -7.16 26.89 5.33
C GLU A 126 -5.73 26.88 4.78
N PRO A 127 -4.74 27.58 5.40
CA PRO A 127 -3.35 27.50 4.95
C PRO A 127 -2.78 26.09 5.10
N THR A 128 -3.14 25.37 6.17
CA THR A 128 -2.74 23.97 6.39
C THR A 128 -3.27 23.06 5.29
N VAL A 129 -4.55 23.16 4.96
CA VAL A 129 -5.16 22.38 3.86
C VAL A 129 -4.43 22.69 2.55
N ARG A 130 -4.17 23.96 2.23
CA ARG A 130 -3.43 24.35 1.01
C ARG A 130 -2.03 23.73 0.97
N PHE A 131 -1.29 23.79 2.07
CA PHE A 131 0.04 23.20 2.17
C PHE A 131 0.03 21.68 1.98
N LEU A 132 -0.88 20.99 2.68
CA LEU A 132 -1.00 19.53 2.62
C LEU A 132 -1.40 19.04 1.23
N VAL A 133 -2.35 19.72 0.56
CA VAL A 133 -2.75 19.36 -0.81
C VAL A 133 -1.62 19.62 -1.81
N ALA A 134 -0.90 20.73 -1.69
CA ALA A 134 0.22 21.03 -2.58
C ALA A 134 1.35 20.01 -2.43
N GLY A 135 1.76 19.71 -1.19
CA GLY A 135 2.78 18.69 -0.91
C GLY A 135 2.32 17.29 -1.34
N GLY A 136 1.07 16.94 -1.06
CA GLY A 136 0.46 15.68 -1.47
C GLY A 136 0.39 15.52 -2.99
N ALA A 137 0.09 16.59 -3.73
CA ALA A 137 0.06 16.56 -5.20
C ALA A 137 1.45 16.36 -5.82
N ILE A 138 2.47 17.03 -5.29
CA ILE A 138 3.86 16.84 -5.72
C ILE A 138 4.30 15.39 -5.43
N GLY A 139 4.03 14.92 -4.21
CA GLY A 139 4.33 13.54 -3.82
C GLY A 139 3.60 12.52 -4.69
N ALA A 140 2.33 12.75 -5.04
CA ALA A 140 1.55 11.83 -5.85
C ALA A 140 2.06 11.77 -7.29
N ALA A 141 2.47 12.91 -7.87
CA ALA A 141 3.10 12.95 -9.17
C ALA A 141 4.43 12.18 -9.20
N LEU A 142 5.26 12.35 -8.16
CA LEU A 142 6.51 11.60 -8.01
C LEU A 142 6.24 10.09 -7.84
N ALA A 143 5.31 9.72 -6.96
CA ALA A 143 4.95 8.32 -6.72
C ALA A 143 4.41 7.66 -8.00
N ALA A 144 3.54 8.35 -8.76
CA ALA A 144 3.05 7.85 -10.04
C ALA A 144 4.19 7.66 -11.05
N LEU A 145 5.09 8.63 -11.20
CA LEU A 145 6.25 8.52 -12.07
C LEU A 145 7.12 7.30 -11.72
N LEU A 146 7.46 7.13 -10.44
CA LEU A 146 8.22 5.98 -9.96
C LEU A 146 7.44 4.67 -10.14
N GLY A 147 6.11 4.70 -10.02
CA GLY A 147 5.23 3.56 -10.29
C GLY A 147 5.26 3.11 -11.75
N TRP A 148 5.41 4.04 -12.71
CA TRP A 148 5.63 3.72 -14.12
C TRP A 148 6.99 3.07 -14.38
N PHE A 149 8.03 3.46 -13.62
CA PHE A 149 9.30 2.72 -13.63
C PHE A 149 9.14 1.30 -13.06
N ALA A 150 8.39 1.15 -11.97
CA ALA A 150 8.16 -0.15 -11.31
C ALA A 150 7.30 -1.12 -12.16
N ALA A 151 6.24 -0.63 -12.80
CA ALA A 151 5.34 -1.45 -13.61
C ALA A 151 5.83 -1.69 -15.05
N GLY A 152 6.84 -0.92 -15.46
CA GLY A 152 7.32 -0.82 -16.84
C GLY A 152 6.47 0.12 -17.70
N TRP A 153 7.08 0.66 -18.75
CA TRP A 153 6.47 1.61 -19.69
C TRP A 153 5.51 0.92 -20.68
N ARG A 154 4.39 0.40 -20.18
CA ARG A 154 3.36 -0.29 -20.96
C ARG A 154 1.96 0.12 -20.55
N LEU A 155 1.07 0.26 -21.52
CA LEU A 155 -0.28 0.75 -21.28
C LEU A 155 -1.26 -0.33 -20.81
N SER A 156 -0.93 -1.60 -21.02
CA SER A 156 -1.72 -2.76 -20.63
C SER A 156 -0.94 -3.74 -19.74
N ASP A 157 -1.66 -4.37 -18.81
CA ASP A 157 -1.15 -5.48 -18.01
C ASP A 157 -1.88 -6.77 -18.29
N ARG A 158 -1.17 -7.87 -18.01
CA ARG A 158 -1.80 -9.19 -17.87
C ARG A 158 -2.56 -9.32 -16.55
N SER A 159 -2.05 -8.70 -15.48
CA SER A 159 -2.72 -8.65 -14.18
C SER A 159 -3.71 -7.49 -14.15
N GLU A 160 -5.00 -7.81 -13.98
CA GLU A 160 -6.06 -6.81 -13.84
C GLU A 160 -5.85 -5.94 -12.60
N ILE A 161 -5.45 -6.53 -11.46
CA ILE A 161 -5.15 -5.81 -10.23
C ILE A 161 -4.03 -4.78 -10.46
N LEU A 162 -2.97 -5.15 -11.18
CA LEU A 162 -1.89 -4.22 -11.52
C LEU A 162 -2.38 -3.09 -12.44
N ALA A 163 -3.24 -3.40 -13.41
CA ALA A 163 -3.81 -2.39 -14.31
C ALA A 163 -4.66 -1.38 -13.55
N ILE A 164 -5.53 -1.85 -12.66
CA ILE A 164 -6.37 -1.01 -11.81
C ILE A 164 -5.47 -0.15 -10.90
N HIS A 165 -4.49 -0.75 -10.23
CA HIS A 165 -3.58 -0.04 -9.34
C HIS A 165 -2.79 1.05 -10.07
N ARG A 166 -2.23 0.77 -11.26
CA ARG A 166 -1.45 1.75 -12.02
C ARG A 166 -2.31 2.91 -12.50
N TRP A 167 -3.46 2.62 -13.08
CA TRP A 167 -4.31 3.67 -13.66
C TRP A 167 -5.02 4.49 -12.60
N ASN A 168 -5.46 3.87 -11.50
CA ASN A 168 -5.98 4.60 -10.34
C ASN A 168 -4.91 5.50 -9.71
N GLY A 169 -3.68 4.99 -9.53
CA GLY A 169 -2.54 5.78 -9.04
C GLY A 169 -2.21 6.99 -9.94
N THR A 170 -2.23 6.79 -11.25
CA THR A 170 -2.04 7.89 -12.22
C THR A 170 -3.19 8.91 -12.13
N GLY A 171 -4.43 8.43 -12.01
CA GLY A 171 -5.62 9.28 -11.81
C GLY A 171 -5.54 10.10 -10.52
N ILE A 172 -5.10 9.51 -9.41
CA ILE A 172 -4.86 10.20 -8.13
C ILE A 172 -3.88 11.35 -8.32
N ALA A 173 -2.76 11.13 -9.01
CA ALA A 173 -1.78 12.19 -9.27
C ALA A 173 -2.41 13.36 -10.06
N LEU A 174 -3.18 13.06 -11.12
CA LEU A 174 -3.86 14.09 -11.92
C LEU A 174 -4.90 14.87 -11.10
N VAL A 175 -5.77 14.17 -10.37
CA VAL A 175 -6.79 14.81 -9.52
C VAL A 175 -6.14 15.61 -8.40
N ALA A 176 -5.03 15.15 -7.83
CA ALA A 176 -4.30 15.86 -6.78
C ALA A 176 -3.72 17.18 -7.31
N LEU A 177 -3.12 17.17 -8.50
CA LEU A 177 -2.61 18.38 -9.15
C LEU A 177 -3.73 19.40 -9.44
N VAL A 178 -4.88 18.94 -9.96
CA VAL A 178 -6.05 19.81 -10.21
C VAL A 178 -6.62 20.35 -8.90
N THR A 179 -6.68 19.52 -7.86
CA THR A 179 -7.16 19.92 -6.53
C THR A 179 -6.22 20.94 -5.88
N ALA A 180 -4.91 20.75 -6.01
CA ALA A 180 -3.89 21.71 -5.58
C ALA A 180 -4.02 23.04 -6.34
N TRP A 181 -4.27 23.01 -7.65
CA TRP A 181 -4.52 24.21 -8.43
C TRP A 181 -5.70 25.02 -7.89
N PHE A 182 -6.84 24.37 -7.59
CA PHE A 182 -7.99 25.05 -6.99
C PHE A 182 -7.68 25.60 -5.59
N ALA A 183 -6.91 24.87 -4.78
CA ALA A 183 -6.51 25.30 -3.45
C ALA A 183 -5.63 26.57 -3.49
N LEU A 184 -4.72 26.66 -4.45
CA LEU A 184 -3.76 27.77 -4.58
C LEU A 184 -4.37 29.02 -5.24
N ARG A 185 -5.36 28.86 -6.12
CA ARG A 185 -6.05 29.97 -6.80
C ARG A 185 -7.22 30.55 -6.02
N ASP A 186 -7.54 29.98 -4.86
CA ASP A 186 -8.78 30.23 -4.12
C ASP A 186 -10.06 30.08 -4.98
N ALA A 187 -9.97 29.23 -6.01
CA ALA A 187 -10.94 29.16 -7.12
C ALA A 187 -12.16 28.28 -6.80
N GLY A 188 -12.76 28.52 -5.63
CA GLY A 188 -14.00 27.90 -5.16
C GLY A 188 -13.76 26.73 -4.20
N ARG A 189 -14.01 26.97 -2.91
CA ARG A 189 -13.88 25.98 -1.83
C ARG A 189 -14.62 24.67 -2.09
N THR A 190 -15.76 24.74 -2.78
CA THR A 190 -16.56 23.58 -3.19
C THR A 190 -15.79 22.64 -4.11
N ARG A 191 -15.02 23.15 -5.08
CA ARG A 191 -14.24 22.32 -6.01
C ARG A 191 -13.09 21.61 -5.29
N LEU A 192 -12.42 22.32 -4.38
CA LEU A 192 -11.40 21.74 -3.51
C LEU A 192 -11.98 20.60 -2.65
N ARG A 193 -13.15 20.81 -2.04
CA ARG A 193 -13.84 19.75 -1.28
C ARG A 193 -14.15 18.53 -2.14
N ILE A 194 -14.76 18.73 -3.30
CA ILE A 194 -15.06 17.64 -4.25
C ILE A 194 -13.79 16.88 -4.60
N GLY A 195 -12.71 17.58 -4.95
CA GLY A 195 -11.41 16.97 -5.23
C GLY A 195 -10.86 16.14 -4.07
N LEU A 196 -10.92 16.67 -2.84
CA LEU A 196 -10.49 15.95 -1.63
C LEU A 196 -11.34 14.71 -1.33
N PHE A 197 -12.66 14.75 -1.55
CA PHE A 197 -13.53 13.57 -1.40
C PHE A 197 -13.19 12.49 -2.43
N ILE A 198 -12.97 12.89 -3.70
CA ILE A 198 -12.56 11.97 -4.76
C ILE A 198 -11.21 11.35 -4.42
N LEU A 199 -10.23 12.15 -3.99
CA LEU A 199 -8.90 11.68 -3.60
C LEU A 199 -8.97 10.71 -2.41
N ALA A 200 -9.75 11.02 -1.38
CA ALA A 200 -9.90 10.14 -0.21
C ALA A 200 -10.46 8.76 -0.62
N ALA A 201 -11.51 8.73 -1.44
CA ALA A 201 -12.08 7.48 -1.94
C ALA A 201 -11.09 6.70 -2.82
N ALA A 202 -10.43 7.39 -3.76
CA ALA A 202 -9.46 6.77 -4.66
C ALA A 202 -8.23 6.22 -3.90
N LEU A 203 -7.77 6.89 -2.84
CA LEU A 203 -6.67 6.44 -1.99
C LEU A 203 -7.03 5.19 -1.19
N ILE A 204 -8.27 5.08 -0.70
CA ILE A 204 -8.75 3.84 -0.04
C ILE A 204 -8.73 2.68 -1.04
N MET A 205 -9.23 2.90 -2.27
CA MET A 205 -9.16 1.89 -3.33
C MET A 205 -7.71 1.55 -3.69
N GLN A 206 -6.83 2.55 -3.79
CA GLN A 206 -5.40 2.34 -4.07
C GLN A 206 -4.74 1.46 -3.00
N GLY A 207 -5.06 1.70 -1.72
CA GLY A 207 -4.59 0.89 -0.61
C GLY A 207 -5.07 -0.55 -0.71
N TYR A 208 -6.36 -0.76 -1.00
CA TYR A 208 -6.92 -2.10 -1.19
C TYR A 208 -6.22 -2.88 -2.32
N TYR A 209 -6.13 -2.30 -3.52
CA TYR A 209 -5.47 -2.97 -4.65
C TYR A 209 -3.95 -3.07 -4.47
N GLY A 210 -3.34 -2.18 -3.68
CA GLY A 210 -1.96 -2.34 -3.22
C GLY A 210 -1.78 -3.58 -2.35
N GLY A 211 -2.69 -3.81 -1.40
CA GLY A 211 -2.74 -5.01 -0.56
C GLY A 211 -2.92 -6.29 -1.38
N GLU A 212 -3.86 -6.30 -2.33
CA GLU A 212 -4.08 -7.46 -3.22
C GLU A 212 -2.85 -7.84 -4.06
N MET A 213 -1.97 -6.88 -4.41
CA MET A 213 -0.72 -7.19 -5.11
C MET A 213 0.35 -7.81 -4.20
N VAL A 214 0.29 -7.54 -2.90
CA VAL A 214 1.29 -7.98 -1.91
C VAL A 214 0.89 -9.31 -1.27
N PHE A 215 -0.40 -9.47 -0.96
CA PHE A 215 -0.97 -10.58 -0.19
C PHE A 215 -1.88 -11.50 -1.02
N GLY A 216 -1.95 -11.25 -2.34
CA GLY A 216 -2.76 -12.05 -3.26
C GLY A 216 -4.26 -11.73 -3.27
N PRO A 217 -5.03 -12.46 -4.12
CA PRO A 217 -6.46 -12.23 -4.30
C PRO A 217 -7.27 -12.51 -3.03
N ASN A 218 -8.25 -11.65 -2.74
CA ASN A 218 -9.11 -11.76 -1.55
C ASN A 218 -8.31 -11.78 -0.23
N HIS A 219 -7.26 -10.96 -0.13
CA HIS A 219 -6.38 -10.95 1.05
C HIS A 219 -7.12 -10.59 2.36
N MET A 220 -8.28 -9.94 2.27
CA MET A 220 -9.12 -9.61 3.43
C MET A 220 -10.04 -10.76 3.87
N GLY A 221 -10.18 -11.83 3.07
CA GLY A 221 -11.02 -13.00 3.39
C GLY A 221 -12.51 -12.68 3.55
N ILE A 222 -13.00 -11.58 2.97
CA ILE A 222 -14.41 -11.18 3.07
C ILE A 222 -15.20 -11.95 2.00
N ARG A 223 -16.30 -12.58 2.44
CA ARG A 223 -17.16 -13.43 1.62
C ARG A 223 -18.18 -12.66 0.79
#